data_AF-A0A6F9A4A9-F1
#
_entry.id   AF-A0A6F9A4A9-F1
#
_cell.length_a   1.000
_cell.length_b   1.000
_cell.length_c   1.000
_cell.angle_alpha   90.00
_cell.angle_beta   90.00
_cell.angle_gamma   90.00
#
_symmetry.space_group_name_H-M   'P 1'
#
loop_
_entity.id
_entity.type
_entity.pdbx_description
1 polymer ?
#
loop_
_entity_poly.entity_id
_entity_poly.type
_entity_poly.pdbx_seq_one_letter_code
_entity_poly.pdbx_strand_id
1 'polypeptide(L)'
;MCVFTLTEYAVDLLYSFTNCSGLDLIFGLNELLRTSENSWDSSNARTLLQYCESKQYSMSWELGNEPNSYEKKAGIRVDGYQLGQDFVQLRKILQESKLYHNTGLYGPDISQPRDHRRDLLEGYYVNGRDTSLEDFLDPEVLNTLALKTHEVMETIELASPGKKVWLGETSSAYGGGAKGLSDTFVAGFITSYKSGAVTLFALNLSKIPARIAVPAIVSNSTAEAFVLQSEQPGEEGLYSK
;
A
#
# COMPACT_ATOMS: atom_id res chain seq x y z
N MET A 1 -14.24 -1.14 20.96
CA MET A 1 -13.83 -0.44 19.72
C MET A 1 -13.62 1.02 20.10
N CYS A 2 -12.44 1.59 19.84
CA CYS A 2 -12.21 3.02 20.09
C CYS A 2 -12.82 3.79 18.93
N VAL A 3 -13.76 4.70 19.19
CA VAL A 3 -14.35 5.55 18.14
C VAL A 3 -13.39 6.71 17.92
N PHE A 4 -12.76 6.75 16.75
CA PHE A 4 -11.96 7.88 16.32
C PHE A 4 -12.83 8.79 15.44
N THR A 5 -12.93 10.06 15.82
CA THR A 5 -13.63 11.08 15.04
C THR A 5 -12.60 11.99 14.40
N LEU A 6 -12.60 12.04 13.07
CA LEU A 6 -11.80 13.01 12.32
C LEU A 6 -12.53 14.36 12.32
N THR A 7 -11.84 15.42 12.69
CA THR A 7 -12.38 16.78 12.65
C THR A 7 -12.13 17.43 11.30
N GLU A 8 -12.93 18.44 10.97
CA GLU A 8 -12.68 19.34 9.84
C GLU A 8 -11.24 19.88 9.82
N TYR A 9 -10.70 20.27 10.98
CA TYR A 9 -9.32 20.71 11.12
C TYR A 9 -8.29 19.63 10.73
N ALA A 10 -8.54 18.37 11.07
CA ALA A 10 -7.65 17.27 10.67
C ALA A 10 -7.69 17.02 9.15
N VAL A 11 -8.86 17.18 8.52
CA VAL A 11 -9.00 17.13 7.05
C VAL A 11 -8.23 18.29 6.41
N ASP A 12 -8.36 19.52 6.94
CA ASP A 12 -7.62 20.70 6.48
C ASP A 12 -6.10 20.48 6.56
N LEU A 13 -5.60 19.88 7.65
CA LEU A 13 -4.18 19.56 7.82
C LEU A 13 -3.69 18.53 6.79
N LEU A 14 -4.45 17.45 6.58
CA LEU A 14 -4.07 16.40 5.63
C LEU A 14 -4.04 16.93 4.19
N TYR A 15 -5.05 17.70 3.80
CA TYR A 15 -5.10 18.31 2.48
C TYR A 15 -3.97 19.34 2.30
N SER A 16 -3.73 20.19 3.30
CA SER A 16 -2.65 21.17 3.25
C SER A 16 -1.28 20.50 3.11
N PHE A 17 -1.02 19.41 3.85
CA PHE A 17 0.22 18.66 3.76
C PHE A 17 0.45 18.09 2.36
N THR A 18 -0.55 17.39 1.80
CA THR A 18 -0.45 16.76 0.48
C THR A 18 -0.29 17.81 -0.63
N ASN A 19 -1.11 18.86 -0.60
CA ASN A 19 -1.04 19.95 -1.57
C ASN A 19 0.29 20.73 -1.51
N CYS A 20 0.79 21.05 -0.32
CA CYS A 20 2.09 21.72 -0.16
C CYS A 20 3.27 20.84 -0.58
N SER A 21 3.08 19.51 -0.56
CA SER A 21 4.11 18.54 -0.95
C SER A 21 4.03 18.12 -2.42
N GLY A 22 3.05 18.64 -3.19
CA GLY A 22 2.82 18.23 -4.58
C GLY A 22 2.35 16.79 -4.73
N LEU A 23 1.64 16.25 -3.73
CA LEU A 23 1.09 14.89 -3.71
C LEU A 23 -0.42 14.93 -3.99
N ASP A 24 -0.89 13.94 -4.74
CA ASP A 24 -2.33 13.70 -4.94
C ASP A 24 -2.90 12.89 -3.76
N LEU A 25 -3.88 13.45 -3.07
CA LEU A 25 -4.52 12.78 -1.94
C LEU A 25 -5.57 11.76 -2.44
N ILE A 26 -5.49 10.54 -1.89
CA ILE A 26 -6.55 9.52 -1.96
C ILE A 26 -7.05 9.30 -0.54
N PHE A 27 -8.36 9.45 -0.33
CA PHE A 27 -8.96 9.36 1.00
C PHE A 27 -9.88 8.14 1.13
N GLY A 28 -9.54 7.23 2.05
CA GLY A 28 -10.33 6.05 2.36
C GLY A 28 -11.54 6.34 3.25
N LEU A 29 -12.74 6.05 2.75
CA LEU A 29 -13.99 6.18 3.48
C LEU A 29 -14.27 4.94 4.35
N ASN A 30 -14.99 5.14 5.45
CA ASN A 30 -15.36 4.05 6.36
C ASN A 30 -16.52 3.22 5.78
N GLU A 31 -16.23 1.98 5.39
CA GLU A 31 -17.20 1.02 4.84
C GLU A 31 -18.05 0.33 5.92
N LEU A 32 -17.55 0.26 7.17
CA LEU A 32 -18.19 -0.44 8.28
C LEU A 32 -19.35 0.32 8.92
N LEU A 33 -19.71 1.49 8.41
CA LEU A 33 -20.98 2.13 8.73
C LEU A 33 -22.07 1.40 7.95
N ARG A 34 -22.82 0.53 8.63
CA ARG A 34 -23.82 -0.35 8.02
C ARG A 34 -25.24 -0.02 8.47
N THR A 35 -26.19 -0.15 7.56
CA THR A 35 -27.63 -0.20 7.90
C THR A 35 -28.00 -1.53 8.55
N SER A 36 -29.25 -1.66 9.00
CA SER A 36 -29.80 -2.93 9.51
C SER A 36 -29.79 -4.06 8.47
N GLU A 37 -29.83 -3.71 7.19
CA GLU A 37 -29.80 -4.63 6.05
C GLU A 37 -28.38 -4.92 5.58
N ASN A 38 -27.37 -4.48 6.34
CA ASN A 38 -25.96 -4.61 5.99
C ASN A 38 -25.63 -3.99 4.62
N SER A 39 -26.23 -2.84 4.30
CA SER A 39 -25.81 -1.96 3.20
C SER A 39 -24.96 -0.81 3.74
N TRP A 40 -24.13 -0.18 2.91
CA TRP A 40 -23.31 0.95 3.36
C TRP A 40 -24.13 2.21 3.68
N ASP A 41 -24.01 2.68 4.93
CA ASP A 41 -24.55 3.97 5.36
C ASP A 41 -23.62 5.11 4.94
N SER A 42 -23.94 5.68 3.77
CA SER A 42 -23.19 6.79 3.18
C SER A 42 -23.39 8.15 3.84
N SER A 43 -24.21 8.29 4.90
CA SER A 43 -24.55 9.58 5.49
C SER A 43 -23.32 10.36 5.97
N ASN A 44 -22.39 9.69 6.66
CA ASN A 44 -21.15 10.30 7.14
C ASN A 44 -20.24 10.72 5.97
N ALA A 45 -20.11 9.88 4.94
CA ALA A 45 -19.32 10.19 3.76
C ALA A 45 -19.87 11.40 2.99
N ARG A 46 -21.20 11.54 2.88
CA ARG A 46 -21.83 12.71 2.26
C ARG A 46 -21.49 14.00 3.01
N THR A 47 -21.50 13.99 4.34
CA THR A 47 -21.09 15.14 5.15
C THR A 47 -19.64 15.53 4.89
N LEU A 48 -18.72 14.54 4.86
CA LEU A 48 -17.31 14.80 4.55
C LEU A 48 -17.13 15.35 3.13
N LEU A 49 -17.78 14.74 2.13
CA LEU A 49 -17.73 15.19 0.75
C LEU A 49 -18.18 16.64 0.61
N GLN A 50 -19.32 17.00 1.21
CA GLN A 50 -19.86 18.36 1.20
C GLN A 50 -18.90 19.38 1.83
N TYR A 51 -18.28 19.01 2.96
CA TYR A 51 -17.27 19.84 3.59
C TYR A 51 -16.08 20.07 2.66
N CYS A 52 -15.51 19.01 2.09
CA CYS A 52 -14.37 19.10 1.19
C CYS A 52 -14.70 19.85 -0.10
N GLU A 53 -15.92 19.70 -0.65
CA GLU A 53 -16.40 20.53 -1.76
C GLU A 53 -16.48 22.01 -1.39
N SER A 54 -16.97 22.35 -0.20
CA SER A 54 -17.04 23.74 0.26
C SER A 54 -15.66 24.40 0.35
N LYS A 55 -14.62 23.59 0.57
CA LYS A 55 -13.21 23.99 0.60
C LYS A 55 -12.50 23.90 -0.75
N GLN A 56 -13.17 23.37 -1.78
CA GLN A 56 -12.59 23.09 -3.10
C GLN A 56 -11.38 22.13 -3.04
N TYR A 57 -11.42 21.13 -2.17
CA TYR A 57 -10.37 20.14 -2.04
C TYR A 57 -10.46 19.07 -3.13
N SER A 58 -9.48 19.05 -4.04
CA SER A 58 -9.43 18.06 -5.12
C SER A 58 -8.68 16.82 -4.66
N MET A 59 -9.39 15.70 -4.53
CA MET A 59 -8.82 14.42 -4.11
C MET A 59 -9.61 13.25 -4.68
N SER A 60 -9.02 12.06 -4.64
CA SER A 60 -9.64 10.80 -5.02
C SER A 60 -10.12 10.02 -3.79
N TRP A 61 -10.88 8.95 -4.01
CA TRP A 61 -11.56 8.24 -2.93
C TRP A 61 -11.32 6.74 -2.98
N GLU A 62 -11.38 6.13 -1.81
CA GLU A 62 -11.46 4.68 -1.59
C GLU A 62 -12.65 4.38 -0.66
N LEU A 63 -13.07 3.12 -0.61
CA LEU A 63 -14.11 2.67 0.32
C LEU A 63 -13.68 1.37 1.00
N GLY A 64 -13.41 1.47 2.30
CA GLY A 64 -12.95 0.36 3.11
C GLY A 64 -11.43 0.15 3.05
N ASN A 65 -10.98 -0.85 3.81
CA ASN A 65 -9.60 -1.30 3.86
C ASN A 65 -9.58 -2.74 4.38
N GLU A 66 -8.94 -3.64 3.64
CA GLU A 66 -8.87 -5.08 3.91
C GLU A 66 -10.23 -5.72 4.28
N PRO A 67 -11.27 -5.58 3.43
CA PRO A 67 -12.64 -6.04 3.75
C PRO A 67 -12.71 -7.54 4.07
N ASN A 68 -11.77 -8.33 3.52
CA ASN A 68 -11.60 -9.75 3.83
C ASN A 68 -11.27 -10.04 5.32
N SER A 69 -10.97 -9.02 6.13
CA SER A 69 -10.69 -9.13 7.56
C SER A 69 -11.79 -8.53 8.46
N TYR A 70 -12.87 -7.99 7.90
CA TYR A 70 -13.92 -7.31 8.67
C TYR A 70 -14.62 -8.21 9.69
N GLU A 71 -14.88 -9.47 9.35
CA GLU A 71 -15.52 -10.40 10.27
C GLU A 71 -14.65 -10.61 11.51
N LYS A 72 -13.34 -10.71 11.33
CA LYS A 72 -12.36 -10.82 12.43
C LYS A 72 -12.20 -9.53 13.21
N LYS A 73 -12.16 -8.37 12.54
CA LYS A 73 -11.85 -7.06 13.15
C LYS A 73 -13.06 -6.39 13.82
N ALA A 74 -14.25 -6.60 13.28
CA ALA A 74 -15.47 -5.87 13.63
C ALA A 74 -16.71 -6.75 13.80
N GLY A 75 -16.64 -8.06 13.53
CA GLY A 75 -17.80 -8.96 13.62
C GLY A 75 -18.84 -8.74 12.51
N ILE A 76 -18.47 -8.02 11.45
CA ILE A 76 -19.33 -7.70 10.30
C ILE A 76 -18.76 -8.41 9.07
N ARG A 77 -19.61 -9.13 8.34
CA ARG A 77 -19.24 -9.76 7.07
C ARG A 77 -19.89 -9.00 5.93
N VAL A 78 -19.07 -8.52 5.00
CA VAL A 78 -19.50 -7.93 3.73
C VAL A 78 -18.87 -8.78 2.63
N ASP A 79 -19.71 -9.41 1.79
CA ASP A 79 -19.20 -10.18 0.66
C ASP A 79 -18.87 -9.28 -0.54
N GLY A 80 -18.20 -9.85 -1.55
CA GLY A 80 -17.79 -9.08 -2.72
C GLY A 80 -18.95 -8.51 -3.53
N TYR A 81 -20.14 -9.13 -3.49
CA TYR A 81 -21.31 -8.61 -4.20
C TYR A 81 -21.84 -7.37 -3.50
N GLN A 82 -22.07 -7.43 -2.18
CA GLN A 82 -22.53 -6.29 -1.40
C GLN A 82 -21.52 -5.14 -1.44
N LEU A 83 -20.22 -5.44 -1.29
CA LEU A 83 -19.17 -4.43 -1.42
C LEU A 83 -19.22 -3.76 -2.81
N GLY A 84 -19.44 -4.53 -3.87
CA GLY A 84 -19.65 -3.99 -5.22
C GLY A 84 -20.84 -3.04 -5.30
N GLN A 85 -21.97 -3.34 -4.64
CA GLN A 85 -23.11 -2.44 -4.56
C GLN A 85 -22.78 -1.15 -3.80
N ASP A 86 -22.01 -1.25 -2.72
CA ASP A 86 -21.59 -0.10 -1.91
C ASP A 86 -20.67 0.84 -2.72
N PHE A 87 -19.76 0.28 -3.53
CA PHE A 87 -18.95 1.04 -4.49
C PHE A 87 -19.79 1.71 -5.59
N VAL A 88 -20.82 1.04 -6.10
CA VAL A 88 -21.78 1.63 -7.07
C VAL A 88 -22.54 2.79 -6.44
N GLN A 89 -22.95 2.66 -5.17
CA GLN A 89 -23.58 3.75 -4.42
C GLN A 89 -22.63 4.93 -4.28
N LEU A 90 -21.39 4.72 -3.82
CA LEU A 90 -20.39 5.79 -3.72
C LEU A 90 -20.14 6.46 -5.08
N ARG A 91 -20.02 5.69 -6.17
CA ARG A 91 -19.87 6.27 -7.52
C ARG A 91 -21.00 7.23 -7.87
N LYS A 92 -22.26 6.89 -7.58
CA LYS A 92 -23.41 7.77 -7.82
C LYS A 92 -23.30 9.06 -7.01
N ILE A 93 -22.90 8.97 -5.74
CA ILE A 93 -22.69 10.13 -4.88
C ILE A 93 -21.61 11.05 -5.46
N LEU A 94 -20.47 10.50 -5.88
CA LEU A 94 -19.39 11.30 -6.49
C LEU A 94 -19.84 11.97 -7.80
N GLN A 95 -20.70 11.31 -8.59
CA GLN A 95 -21.25 11.88 -9.83
C GLN A 95 -22.21 13.06 -9.61
N GLU A 96 -22.83 13.17 -8.42
CA GLU A 96 -23.67 14.32 -8.05
C GLU A 96 -22.82 15.58 -7.77
N SER A 97 -21.54 15.40 -7.43
CA SER A 97 -20.61 16.47 -7.08
C SER A 97 -20.01 17.15 -8.32
N LYS A 98 -19.97 18.48 -8.33
CA LYS A 98 -19.29 19.24 -9.39
C LYS A 98 -17.76 19.12 -9.34
N LEU A 99 -17.20 18.79 -8.17
CA LEU A 99 -15.76 18.65 -7.99
C LEU A 99 -15.31 17.20 -8.23
N TYR A 100 -16.12 16.22 -7.83
CA TYR A 100 -15.73 14.82 -7.80
C TYR A 100 -16.36 13.94 -8.90
N HIS A 101 -17.21 14.47 -9.79
CA HIS A 101 -17.85 13.64 -10.82
C HIS A 101 -16.87 12.89 -11.74
N ASN A 102 -15.65 13.41 -11.89
CA ASN A 102 -14.57 12.82 -12.69
C ASN A 102 -13.38 12.34 -11.85
N THR A 103 -13.50 12.28 -10.52
CA THR A 103 -12.36 11.89 -9.66
C THR A 103 -12.11 10.38 -9.65
N GLY A 104 -10.90 10.00 -9.24
CA GLY A 104 -10.52 8.62 -9.01
C GLY A 104 -11.35 7.98 -7.90
N LEU A 105 -11.76 6.73 -8.11
CA LEU A 105 -12.32 5.87 -7.06
C LEU A 105 -11.63 4.52 -7.18
N TYR A 106 -10.90 4.16 -6.13
CA TYR A 106 -10.06 2.97 -6.06
C TYR A 106 -10.57 2.01 -4.99
N GLY A 107 -10.13 0.76 -5.07
CA GLY A 107 -10.55 -0.30 -4.17
C GLY A 107 -10.49 -1.68 -4.85
N PRO A 108 -10.85 -2.76 -4.15
CA PRO A 108 -11.43 -2.79 -2.79
C PRO A 108 -10.40 -2.87 -1.64
N ASP A 109 -9.12 -2.58 -1.89
CA ASP A 109 -8.03 -2.63 -0.89
C ASP A 109 -7.99 -3.95 -0.12
N ILE A 110 -8.17 -5.05 -0.84
CA ILE A 110 -8.04 -6.39 -0.28
C ILE A 110 -6.59 -6.62 0.15
N SER A 111 -6.43 -7.26 1.31
CA SER A 111 -5.12 -7.80 1.68
C SER A 111 -4.74 -8.96 0.76
N GLN A 112 -3.51 -9.45 0.86
CA GLN A 112 -3.01 -10.57 0.04
C GLN A 112 -4.00 -11.75 -0.06
N PRO A 113 -4.16 -12.37 -1.25
CA PRO A 113 -4.97 -13.57 -1.41
C PRO A 113 -4.47 -14.69 -0.50
N ARG A 114 -5.34 -15.25 0.34
CA ARG A 114 -5.04 -16.44 1.16
C ARG A 114 -5.84 -17.61 0.61
N ASP A 115 -5.16 -18.56 -0.03
CA ASP A 115 -5.78 -19.83 -0.39
C ASP A 115 -5.88 -20.74 0.86
N HIS A 116 -6.75 -21.76 0.81
CA HIS A 116 -6.89 -22.79 1.84
C HIS A 116 -5.70 -23.77 1.91
N ARG A 117 -4.67 -23.54 1.09
CA ARG A 117 -3.39 -24.26 1.14
C ARG A 117 -2.54 -23.65 2.25
N ARG A 118 -2.55 -24.29 3.41
CA ARG A 118 -1.73 -23.95 4.59
C ARG A 118 -0.22 -24.01 4.32
N ASP A 119 0.19 -24.48 3.15
CA ASP A 119 1.56 -24.84 2.82
C ASP A 119 2.34 -23.66 2.18
N LEU A 120 1.65 -22.58 1.81
CA LEU A 120 2.21 -21.34 1.25
C LEU A 120 1.84 -20.13 2.13
N LEU A 121 1.85 -20.34 3.45
CA LEU A 121 1.44 -19.35 4.46
C LEU A 121 2.47 -18.25 4.74
N GLU A 122 3.38 -17.98 3.82
CA GLU A 122 4.23 -16.80 3.90
C GLU A 122 3.63 -15.73 2.99
N GLY A 123 3.06 -14.71 3.64
CA GLY A 123 2.59 -13.54 2.96
C GLY A 123 3.73 -12.78 2.30
N TYR A 124 3.38 -11.94 1.33
CA TYR A 124 4.33 -10.95 0.83
C TYR A 124 4.87 -10.08 1.99
N TYR A 125 4.04 -9.82 3.00
CA TYR A 125 4.51 -9.26 4.26
C TYR A 125 4.92 -10.36 5.23
N VAL A 126 6.18 -10.35 5.61
CA VAL A 126 6.66 -11.08 6.79
C VAL A 126 6.05 -10.46 8.06
N ASN A 127 5.90 -11.28 9.11
CA ASN A 127 5.36 -10.83 10.38
C ASN A 127 6.42 -10.01 11.14
N GLY A 128 6.19 -8.71 11.34
CA GLY A 128 7.16 -7.86 12.04
C GLY A 128 7.49 -8.29 13.47
N ARG A 129 6.69 -9.16 14.10
CA ARG A 129 6.96 -9.70 15.44
C ARG A 129 7.89 -10.91 15.45
N ASP A 130 7.87 -11.70 14.38
CA ASP A 130 8.47 -13.03 14.35
C ASP A 130 9.53 -13.18 13.24
N THR A 131 9.69 -12.17 12.39
CA THR A 131 10.63 -12.21 11.26
C THR A 131 12.07 -11.99 11.68
N SER A 132 12.98 -12.52 10.86
CA SER A 132 14.42 -12.53 11.05
C SER A 132 15.17 -11.75 9.97
N LEU A 133 16.48 -11.57 10.17
CA LEU A 133 17.36 -11.01 9.13
C LEU A 133 17.43 -11.95 7.92
N GLU A 134 17.41 -13.25 8.17
CA GLU A 134 17.45 -14.29 7.16
C GLU A 134 16.22 -14.20 6.25
N ASP A 135 15.02 -13.97 6.79
CA ASP A 135 13.80 -13.81 5.99
C ASP A 135 13.88 -12.59 5.06
N PHE A 136 14.49 -11.49 5.50
CA PHE A 136 14.68 -10.28 4.70
C PHE A 136 15.64 -10.48 3.52
N LEU A 137 16.45 -11.53 3.57
CA LEU A 137 17.44 -11.90 2.56
C LEU A 137 17.05 -13.17 1.79
N ASP A 138 15.93 -13.80 2.15
CA ASP A 138 15.49 -15.07 1.57
C ASP A 138 14.87 -14.83 0.17
N PRO A 139 15.47 -15.35 -0.91
CA PRO A 139 14.92 -15.19 -2.25
C PRO A 139 13.53 -15.82 -2.42
N GLU A 140 13.16 -16.85 -1.65
CA GLU A 140 11.82 -17.44 -1.69
C GLU A 140 10.79 -16.45 -1.14
N VAL A 141 11.08 -15.77 -0.03
CA VAL A 141 10.26 -14.69 0.53
C VAL A 141 10.11 -13.56 -0.48
N LEU A 142 11.20 -13.12 -1.12
CA LEU A 142 11.16 -12.05 -2.12
C LEU A 142 10.34 -12.43 -3.37
N ASN A 143 10.36 -13.70 -3.76
CA ASN A 143 9.60 -14.19 -4.91
C ASN A 143 8.08 -14.27 -4.64
N THR A 144 7.64 -14.26 -3.37
CA THR A 144 6.20 -14.32 -3.04
C THR A 144 5.43 -13.14 -3.63
N LEU A 145 6.00 -11.93 -3.70
CA LEU A 145 5.35 -10.76 -4.30
C LEU A 145 4.99 -11.01 -5.76
N ALA A 146 5.96 -11.52 -6.52
CA ALA A 146 5.79 -11.76 -7.95
C ALA A 146 4.68 -12.80 -8.19
N LEU A 147 4.67 -13.88 -7.40
CA LEU A 147 3.64 -14.92 -7.48
C LEU A 147 2.25 -14.36 -7.14
N LYS A 148 2.12 -13.61 -6.04
CA LYS A 148 0.83 -13.03 -5.62
C LYS A 148 0.34 -11.96 -6.57
N THR A 149 1.24 -11.16 -7.13
CA THR A 149 0.90 -10.19 -8.17
C THR A 149 0.37 -10.91 -9.40
N HIS A 150 1.00 -12.01 -9.80
CA HIS A 150 0.54 -12.80 -10.94
C HIS A 150 -0.88 -13.38 -10.72
N GLU A 151 -1.15 -14.00 -9.56
CA GLU A 151 -2.48 -14.50 -9.20
C GLU A 151 -3.56 -13.41 -9.27
N VAL A 152 -3.26 -12.21 -8.75
CA VAL A 152 -4.18 -11.07 -8.79
C VAL A 152 -4.41 -10.59 -10.22
N MET A 153 -3.35 -10.48 -11.02
CA MET A 153 -3.44 -10.04 -12.42
C MET A 153 -4.26 -11.03 -13.26
N GLU A 154 -4.09 -12.34 -13.07
CA GLU A 154 -4.92 -13.36 -13.75
C GLU A 154 -6.39 -13.25 -13.36
N THR A 155 -6.67 -13.09 -12.06
CA THR A 155 -8.05 -12.92 -11.57
C THR A 155 -8.71 -11.69 -12.16
N ILE A 156 -7.98 -10.57 -12.25
CA ILE A 156 -8.49 -9.31 -12.80
C ILE A 156 -8.66 -9.41 -14.32
N GLU A 157 -7.76 -10.07 -15.04
CA GLU A 157 -7.91 -10.25 -16.49
C GLU A 157 -9.13 -11.12 -16.82
N LEU A 158 -9.47 -12.11 -15.98
CA LEU A 158 -10.69 -12.91 -16.15
C LEU A 158 -11.97 -12.12 -15.81
N ALA A 159 -11.95 -11.32 -14.75
CA ALA A 159 -13.15 -10.65 -14.24
C ALA A 159 -13.40 -9.25 -14.86
N SER A 160 -12.35 -8.50 -15.18
CA SER A 160 -12.41 -7.14 -15.73
C SER A 160 -11.18 -6.83 -16.60
N PRO A 161 -11.10 -7.40 -17.82
CA PRO A 161 -9.97 -7.22 -18.73
C PRO A 161 -9.58 -5.75 -18.92
N GLY A 162 -8.28 -5.46 -18.86
CA GLY A 162 -7.73 -4.12 -19.07
C GLY A 162 -7.89 -3.13 -17.90
N LYS A 163 -8.45 -3.54 -16.76
CA LYS A 163 -8.47 -2.72 -15.54
C LYS A 163 -7.04 -2.50 -15.02
N LYS A 164 -6.73 -1.29 -14.55
CA LYS A 164 -5.46 -0.99 -13.89
C LYS A 164 -5.45 -1.56 -12.48
N VAL A 165 -4.30 -2.07 -12.06
CA VAL A 165 -4.09 -2.72 -10.76
C VAL A 165 -3.00 -1.97 -10.03
N TRP A 166 -3.28 -1.55 -8.80
CA TRP A 166 -2.36 -0.83 -7.93
C TRP A 166 -2.11 -1.65 -6.66
N LEU A 167 -0.89 -1.55 -6.11
CA LEU A 167 -0.62 -1.95 -4.74
C LEU A 167 -1.02 -0.76 -3.84
N GLY A 168 -2.20 -0.83 -3.21
CA GLY A 168 -2.78 0.26 -2.41
C GLY A 168 -2.05 0.49 -1.08
N GLU A 169 -1.60 -0.58 -0.42
CA GLU A 169 -0.79 -0.50 0.80
C GLU A 169 0.36 -1.51 0.72
N THR A 170 1.60 -1.05 0.90
CA THR A 170 2.79 -1.91 0.94
C THR A 170 3.94 -1.43 1.80
N SER A 171 4.71 -2.39 2.32
CA SER A 171 5.85 -2.22 3.22
C SER A 171 6.72 -3.49 3.27
N SER A 172 7.75 -3.53 4.11
CA SER A 172 8.60 -4.71 4.32
C SER A 172 7.93 -5.78 5.20
N ALA A 173 7.19 -5.38 6.24
CA ALA A 173 6.61 -6.28 7.22
C ALA A 173 5.31 -5.72 7.82
N TYR A 174 4.32 -6.58 8.07
CA TYR A 174 3.07 -6.17 8.72
C TYR A 174 3.23 -6.05 10.24
N GLY A 175 2.27 -5.40 10.89
CA GLY A 175 2.28 -5.22 12.35
C GLY A 175 3.08 -4.00 12.83
N GLY A 176 3.27 -3.01 11.95
CA GLY A 176 4.03 -1.79 12.23
C GLY A 176 5.51 -1.88 11.83
N GLY A 177 5.91 -2.92 11.09
CA GLY A 177 7.29 -3.18 10.73
C GLY A 177 8.02 -4.12 11.71
N ALA A 178 9.16 -4.63 11.27
CA ALA A 178 10.07 -5.45 12.05
C ALA A 178 11.13 -4.58 12.74
N LYS A 179 11.20 -4.66 14.07
CA LYS A 179 12.08 -3.80 14.88
C LYS A 179 13.56 -4.05 14.54
N GLY A 180 14.28 -3.00 14.16
CA GLY A 180 15.70 -3.08 13.81
C GLY A 180 15.97 -3.72 12.45
N LEU A 181 14.93 -3.93 11.64
CA LEU A 181 15.04 -4.44 10.27
C LEU A 181 14.34 -3.50 9.28
N SER A 182 13.05 -3.19 9.51
CA SER A 182 12.22 -2.40 8.58
C SER A 182 12.62 -0.93 8.43
N ASP A 183 13.41 -0.41 9.37
CA ASP A 183 13.98 0.94 9.38
C ASP A 183 15.48 0.96 9.01
N THR A 184 16.01 -0.16 8.50
CA THR A 184 17.44 -0.30 8.16
C THR A 184 17.65 -0.56 6.67
N PHE A 185 18.91 -0.55 6.25
CA PHE A 185 19.30 -0.87 4.88
C PHE A 185 18.74 -2.20 4.38
N VAL A 186 18.56 -3.19 5.27
CA VAL A 186 18.08 -4.51 4.86
C VAL A 186 16.63 -4.48 4.35
N ALA A 187 15.80 -3.51 4.76
CA ALA A 187 14.44 -3.33 4.24
C ALA A 187 14.40 -2.99 2.75
N GLY A 188 15.49 -2.42 2.21
CA GLY A 188 15.67 -2.19 0.78
C GLY A 188 15.59 -3.50 -0.01
N PHE A 189 15.95 -4.63 0.62
CA PHE A 189 15.90 -5.92 -0.04
C PHE A 189 14.48 -6.47 -0.22
N ILE A 190 13.43 -5.90 0.38
CA ILE A 190 12.04 -6.40 0.21
C ILE A 190 11.21 -5.50 -0.73
N THR A 191 11.60 -4.23 -0.88
CA THR A 191 10.70 -3.17 -1.35
C THR A 191 10.70 -2.93 -2.87
N SER A 192 11.63 -3.47 -3.67
CA SER A 192 11.65 -3.20 -5.11
C SER A 192 12.41 -4.23 -5.97
N TYR A 193 11.68 -5.04 -6.76
CA TYR A 193 12.28 -5.83 -7.85
C TYR A 193 11.33 -6.01 -9.03
N LYS A 194 11.88 -5.89 -10.25
CA LYS A 194 11.26 -6.41 -11.47
C LYS A 194 11.68 -7.88 -11.62
N SER A 195 10.78 -8.75 -12.09
CA SER A 195 11.14 -10.14 -12.39
C SER A 195 12.32 -10.20 -13.38
N GLY A 196 13.34 -11.00 -13.08
CA GLY A 196 14.57 -11.09 -13.86
C GLY A 196 15.57 -9.94 -13.62
N ALA A 197 15.27 -8.99 -12.74
CA ALA A 197 16.23 -7.96 -12.33
C ALA A 197 17.34 -8.56 -11.46
N VAL A 198 18.56 -8.06 -11.64
CA VAL A 198 19.66 -8.27 -10.71
C VAL A 198 19.81 -6.98 -9.92
N THR A 199 19.51 -7.02 -8.62
CA THR A 199 19.75 -5.88 -7.74
C THR A 199 21.05 -6.09 -6.99
N LEU A 200 21.97 -5.16 -7.17
CA LEU A 200 23.22 -5.12 -6.43
C LEU A 200 23.11 -4.07 -5.32
N PHE A 201 23.07 -4.54 -4.08
CA PHE A 201 23.24 -3.68 -2.92
C PHE A 201 24.71 -3.68 -2.53
N ALA A 202 25.35 -2.52 -2.56
CA ALA A 202 26.73 -2.36 -2.16
C ALA A 202 26.85 -1.25 -1.11
N LEU A 203 27.41 -1.60 0.04
CA LEU A 203 27.66 -0.68 1.13
C LEU A 203 29.16 -0.47 1.26
N ASN A 204 29.61 0.75 0.97
CA ASN A 204 31.01 1.12 1.17
C ASN A 204 31.19 1.76 2.55
N LEU A 205 31.60 0.97 3.54
CA LEU A 205 31.90 1.45 4.89
C LEU A 205 33.26 2.15 4.99
N SER A 206 34.05 2.13 3.91
CA SER A 206 35.38 2.73 3.91
C SER A 206 35.33 4.20 3.51
N LYS A 207 36.33 4.96 3.95
CA LYS A 207 36.56 6.34 3.48
C LYS A 207 37.13 6.41 2.06
N ILE A 208 37.37 5.26 1.43
CA ILE A 208 38.00 5.15 0.10
C ILE A 208 36.91 4.84 -0.92
N PRO A 209 36.88 5.50 -2.09
CA PRO A 209 35.92 5.17 -3.14
C PRO A 209 36.03 3.71 -3.58
N ALA A 210 34.93 2.96 -3.47
CA ALA A 210 34.84 1.62 -4.03
C ALA A 210 34.50 1.68 -5.53
N ARG A 211 35.11 0.81 -6.32
CA ARG A 211 34.78 0.60 -7.72
C ARG A 211 34.14 -0.76 -7.89
N ILE A 212 32.98 -0.80 -8.53
CA ILE A 212 32.25 -2.02 -8.82
C ILE A 212 32.19 -2.17 -10.33
N ALA A 213 32.61 -3.32 -10.83
CA ALA A 213 32.46 -3.71 -12.22
C ALA A 213 31.42 -4.82 -12.29
N VAL A 214 30.42 -4.65 -13.17
CA VAL A 214 29.34 -5.63 -13.36
C VAL A 214 29.63 -6.41 -14.66
N PRO A 215 29.37 -7.74 -14.71
CA PRO A 215 29.63 -8.53 -15.90
C PRO A 215 28.94 -8.00 -17.17
N ALA A 216 29.55 -8.25 -18.33
CA ALA A 216 29.07 -7.74 -19.62
C ALA A 216 27.61 -8.15 -19.96
N ILE A 217 27.15 -9.27 -19.41
CA ILE A 217 25.77 -9.76 -19.58
C ILE A 217 24.72 -8.85 -18.94
N VAL A 218 25.12 -8.05 -17.93
CA VAL A 218 24.27 -7.08 -17.24
C VAL A 218 24.58 -5.65 -17.70
N SER A 219 25.79 -5.39 -18.22
CA SER A 219 26.22 -4.03 -18.63
C SER A 219 25.44 -3.46 -19.82
N ASN A 220 24.79 -4.31 -20.62
CA ASN A 220 23.95 -3.90 -21.73
C ASN A 220 22.47 -3.72 -21.35
N SER A 221 22.11 -3.92 -20.08
CA SER A 221 20.77 -3.73 -19.54
C SER A 221 20.59 -2.30 -19.02
N THR A 222 19.35 -1.82 -18.92
CA THR A 222 19.03 -0.58 -18.19
C THR A 222 19.38 -0.76 -16.71
N ALA A 223 20.34 0.03 -16.22
CA ALA A 223 20.71 0.08 -14.82
C ALA A 223 20.01 1.26 -14.13
N GLU A 224 19.18 0.98 -13.14
CA GLU A 224 18.68 1.97 -12.19
C GLU A 224 19.58 1.91 -10.95
N ALA A 225 20.29 3.01 -10.64
CA ALA A 225 21.21 3.09 -9.51
C ALA A 225 20.70 4.11 -8.50
N PHE A 226 20.46 3.65 -7.26
CA PHE A 226 20.13 4.50 -6.13
C PHE A 226 21.32 4.53 -5.18
N VAL A 227 21.96 5.68 -5.07
CA VAL A 227 23.09 5.88 -4.16
C VAL A 227 22.56 6.54 -2.89
N LEU A 228 22.46 5.76 -1.82
CA LEU A 228 22.26 6.29 -0.48
C LEU A 228 23.64 6.60 0.11
N GLN A 229 23.93 7.89 0.29
CA GLN A 229 25.16 8.35 0.92
C GLN A 229 24.82 8.85 2.33
N SER A 230 25.46 8.26 3.34
CA SER A 230 25.37 8.77 4.71
C SER A 230 26.00 10.16 4.81
N GLU A 231 25.46 11.01 5.68
CA GLU A 231 26.03 12.33 5.97
C GLU A 231 27.47 12.21 6.51
N GLN A 232 27.74 11.14 7.27
CA GLN A 232 29.07 10.84 7.83
C GLN A 232 29.63 9.53 7.27
N PRO A 233 30.90 9.49 6.77
CA PRO A 233 31.54 8.26 6.33
C PRO A 233 31.89 7.32 7.50
N GLY A 234 31.83 6.01 7.27
CA GLY A 234 32.18 4.98 8.26
C GLY A 234 30.96 4.38 8.97
N GLU A 235 31.19 3.48 9.93
CA GLU A 235 30.12 2.76 10.66
C GLU A 235 29.18 3.71 11.41
N GLU A 236 29.65 4.89 11.82
CA GLU A 236 28.83 5.90 12.50
C GLU A 236 27.69 6.45 11.61
N GLY A 237 27.85 6.40 10.28
CA GLY A 237 26.82 6.79 9.33
C GLY A 237 25.71 5.75 9.13
N LEU A 238 25.80 4.58 9.76
CA LEU A 238 24.79 3.51 9.70
C LEU A 238 23.64 3.72 10.68
N TYR A 239 23.83 4.58 11.68
CA TYR A 239 22.80 4.84 12.68
C TYR A 239 21.87 5.94 12.16
N SER A 240 20.64 5.56 11.78
CA SER A 240 19.54 6.52 11.72
C SER A 240 19.31 7.05 13.14
N LYS A 241 19.44 8.35 13.35
CA LYS A 241 18.90 8.99 14.56
C LYS A 241 17.39 9.08 14.47
#